data_AF-A0A484XI70-F1
#
_entry.id   AF-A0A484XI70-F1
#
_cell.length_a   1.000
_cell.length_b   1.000
_cell.length_c   1.000
_cell.angle_alpha   90.00
_cell.angle_beta   90.00
_cell.angle_gamma   90.00
#
_symmetry.space_group_name_H-M   'P 1'
#
loop_
_entity.id
_entity.type
_entity.pdbx_description
1 polymer ?
#
loop_
_entity_poly.entity_id
_entity_poly.type
_entity_poly.pdbx_seq_one_letter_code
_entity_poly.pdbx_strand_id
1 'polypeptide(L)'
;MEALVRGLWNDVKGVELGDFPVMTFAEAERRYGSDKPDLRNPMELVDVADLVKSVEFAVFAGPANDAKGRVAALRVPGGASLSRKQIDDYGNFIKIYGAKGLAYIKVTRTRERPGRYHQPGGEVPERGHCRSDP
;
A
#
# COMPACT_ATOMS: atom_id res chain seq x y z
N MET A 1 -24.42 19.97 4.86
CA MET A 1 -23.61 20.15 3.65
C MET A 1 -23.69 18.92 2.75
N GLU A 2 -23.53 17.71 3.29
CA GLU A 2 -23.67 16.47 2.51
C GLU A 2 -25.04 16.30 1.82
N ALA A 3 -26.14 16.56 2.53
CA ALA A 3 -27.49 16.49 1.94
C ALA A 3 -27.68 17.43 0.73
N LEU A 4 -27.03 18.61 0.74
CA LEU A 4 -27.06 19.55 -0.39
C LEU A 4 -26.34 18.97 -1.61
N VAL A 5 -25.17 18.36 -1.41
CA VAL A 5 -24.39 17.75 -2.49
C VAL A 5 -25.13 16.56 -3.11
N ARG A 6 -25.75 15.71 -2.27
CA ARG A 6 -26.55 14.58 -2.76
C ARG A 6 -27.75 15.05 -3.59
N GLY A 7 -28.51 16.03 -3.10
CA GLY A 7 -29.65 16.59 -3.83
C GLY A 7 -29.22 17.15 -5.18
N LEU A 8 -28.14 17.95 -5.22
CA LEU A 8 -27.62 18.53 -6.45
C LEU A 8 -27.21 17.46 -7.49
N TRP A 9 -26.56 16.38 -7.07
CA TRP A 9 -26.16 15.30 -7.98
C TRP A 9 -27.37 14.53 -8.53
N ASN A 10 -28.40 14.33 -7.71
CA ASN A 10 -29.63 13.71 -8.16
C ASN A 10 -30.38 14.59 -9.16
N ASP A 11 -30.53 15.88 -8.87
CA ASP A 11 -31.27 16.83 -9.71
C ASP A 11 -30.62 17.05 -11.08
N VAL A 12 -29.28 17.10 -11.13
CA VAL A 12 -28.54 17.43 -12.37
C VAL A 12 -28.16 16.18 -13.17
N LYS A 13 -27.85 15.07 -12.51
CA LYS A 13 -27.31 13.85 -13.15
C LYS A 13 -28.14 12.59 -12.93
N GLY A 14 -29.15 12.62 -12.05
CA GLY A 14 -29.93 11.44 -11.68
C GLY A 14 -29.10 10.35 -11.00
N VAL A 15 -28.02 10.74 -10.31
CA VAL A 15 -27.10 9.79 -9.64
C VAL A 15 -27.23 9.92 -8.13
N GLU A 16 -27.59 8.81 -7.48
CA GLU A 16 -27.60 8.68 -6.03
C GLU A 16 -26.19 8.33 -5.52
N LEU A 17 -25.57 9.25 -4.78
CA LEU A 17 -24.19 9.11 -4.29
C LEU A 17 -24.06 8.19 -3.06
N GLY A 18 -25.16 7.86 -2.38
CA GLY A 18 -25.12 7.12 -1.11
C GLY A 18 -24.40 7.87 0.00
N ASP A 19 -24.05 7.16 1.08
CA ASP A 19 -23.41 7.75 2.27
C ASP A 19 -21.94 8.06 2.08
N PHE A 20 -21.52 9.25 2.51
CA PHE A 20 -20.15 9.70 2.29
C PHE A 20 -19.24 9.03 3.33
N PRO A 21 -18.25 8.25 2.90
CA PRO A 21 -17.33 7.63 3.84
C PRO A 21 -16.52 8.70 4.57
N VAL A 22 -16.49 8.62 5.90
CA VAL A 22 -15.68 9.51 6.74
C VAL A 22 -14.36 8.81 7.05
N MET A 23 -13.25 9.48 6.75
CA MET A 23 -11.90 9.01 7.00
C MET A 23 -11.13 10.06 7.78
N THR A 24 -10.30 9.62 8.73
CA THR A 24 -9.41 10.54 9.45
C THR A 24 -8.25 10.98 8.54
N PHE A 25 -7.71 12.19 8.77
CA PHE A 25 -6.53 12.67 8.06
C PHE A 25 -5.36 11.67 8.14
N ALA A 26 -5.10 11.14 9.34
CA ALA A 26 -4.04 10.17 9.57
C ALA A 26 -4.26 8.86 8.78
N GLU A 27 -5.51 8.42 8.61
CA GLU A 27 -5.81 7.24 7.80
C GLU A 27 -5.64 7.52 6.30
N ALA A 28 -6.10 8.68 5.82
CA ALA A 28 -5.97 9.07 4.42
C ALA A 28 -4.49 9.21 4.02
N GLU A 29 -3.67 9.84 4.86
CA GLU A 29 -2.22 9.94 4.67
C GLU A 29 -1.54 8.56 4.75
N ARG A 30 -1.97 7.70 5.68
CA ARG A 30 -1.42 6.34 5.79
C ARG A 30 -1.73 5.50 4.55
N ARG A 31 -2.99 5.43 4.12
CA ARG A 31 -3.42 4.50 3.06
C ARG A 31 -3.23 5.05 1.64
N TYR A 32 -3.32 6.37 1.45
CA TYR A 32 -3.30 6.97 0.11
C TYR A 32 -2.21 8.03 -0.06
N GLY A 33 -1.56 8.47 1.02
CA GLY A 33 -0.54 9.52 0.95
C GLY A 33 -1.10 10.87 0.51
N SER A 34 -2.40 11.09 0.69
CA SER A 34 -3.08 12.32 0.33
C SER A 34 -4.22 12.61 1.31
N ASP A 35 -4.39 13.90 1.60
CA ASP A 35 -5.51 14.48 2.35
C ASP A 35 -6.84 14.45 1.57
N LYS A 36 -6.78 14.25 0.24
CA LYS A 36 -7.91 14.14 -0.68
C LYS A 36 -7.85 12.81 -1.46
N PRO A 37 -8.06 11.67 -0.78
CA PRO A 37 -7.90 10.35 -1.39
C PRO A 37 -8.92 10.13 -2.50
N ASP A 38 -8.45 9.68 -3.67
CA ASP A 38 -9.34 9.23 -4.74
C ASP A 38 -9.75 7.77 -4.49
N LEU A 39 -10.90 7.59 -3.84
CA LEU A 39 -11.44 6.27 -3.44
C LEU A 39 -11.86 5.39 -4.64
N ARG A 40 -11.83 5.91 -5.86
CA ARG A 40 -12.07 5.11 -7.07
C ARG A 40 -10.86 4.25 -7.44
N ASN A 41 -9.67 4.65 -6.98
CA ASN A 41 -8.45 3.88 -7.17
C ASN A 41 -8.33 2.85 -6.03
N PRO A 42 -8.38 1.54 -6.31
CA PRO A 42 -8.30 0.50 -5.27
C PRO A 42 -6.88 0.29 -4.72
N MET A 43 -5.87 1.00 -5.24
CA MET A 43 -4.49 0.84 -4.79
C MET A 43 -4.26 1.57 -3.47
N GLU A 44 -3.62 0.88 -2.53
CA GLU A 44 -3.31 1.39 -1.19
C GLU A 44 -1.82 1.26 -0.88
N LEU A 45 -1.32 2.19 -0.09
CA LEU A 45 0.00 2.17 0.52
C LEU A 45 -0.02 1.29 1.77
N VAL A 46 0.92 0.36 1.83
CA VAL A 46 1.09 -0.57 2.96
C VAL A 46 2.43 -0.31 3.60
N ASP A 47 2.44 -0.09 4.92
CA ASP A 47 3.67 0.06 5.68
C ASP A 47 4.42 -1.26 5.79
N VAL A 48 5.70 -1.23 5.44
CA VAL A 48 6.60 -2.41 5.47
C VAL A 48 7.91 -2.10 6.20
N ALA A 49 7.96 -0.97 6.91
CA ALA A 49 9.15 -0.50 7.62
C ALA A 49 9.62 -1.52 8.67
N ASP A 50 8.70 -2.20 9.35
CA ASP A 50 8.95 -3.25 10.33
C ASP A 50 9.72 -4.45 9.74
N LEU A 51 9.46 -4.81 8.48
CA LEU A 51 10.09 -5.93 7.81
C LEU A 51 11.52 -5.63 7.33
N VAL A 52 11.86 -4.36 7.18
CA VAL A 52 13.13 -3.91 6.56
C VAL A 52 14.07 -3.20 7.53
N LYS A 53 13.79 -3.21 8.84
CA LYS A 53 14.65 -2.55 9.85
C LYS A 53 16.07 -3.13 9.90
N SER A 54 16.20 -4.44 9.75
CA SER A 54 17.46 -5.18 9.89
C SER A 54 18.15 -5.47 8.55
N VAL A 55 17.71 -4.87 7.45
CA VAL A 55 18.33 -5.10 6.14
C VAL A 55 19.61 -4.26 5.99
N GLU A 56 20.63 -4.80 5.32
CA GLU A 56 21.86 -4.05 5.05
C GLU A 56 21.68 -2.93 4.01
N PHE A 57 20.53 -2.90 3.34
CA PHE A 57 20.22 -1.89 2.34
C PHE A 57 19.84 -0.56 3.00
N ALA A 58 20.83 0.34 3.13
CA ALA A 58 20.72 1.61 3.83
C ALA A 58 19.55 2.52 3.39
N VAL A 59 19.11 2.41 2.12
CA VAL A 59 17.96 3.18 1.61
C VAL A 59 16.64 2.79 2.29
N PHE A 60 16.52 1.54 2.75
CA PHE A 60 15.38 1.10 3.54
C PHE A 60 15.66 1.18 5.03
N ALA A 61 16.84 0.75 5.47
CA ALA A 61 17.19 0.71 6.89
C ALA A 61 17.21 2.11 7.55
N GLY A 62 17.66 3.15 6.82
CA GLY A 62 17.67 4.52 7.34
C GLY A 62 16.26 5.01 7.72
N PRO A 63 15.33 5.12 6.75
CA PRO A 63 13.95 5.53 7.03
C PRO A 63 13.17 4.56 7.93
N ALA A 64 13.51 3.26 7.96
CA ALA A 64 12.82 2.29 8.80
C ALA A 64 13.20 2.38 10.29
N ASN A 65 14.40 2.88 10.60
CA ASN A 65 14.88 3.07 11.98
C ASN A 65 14.73 4.51 12.49
N ASP A 66 14.41 5.47 11.61
CA ASP A 66 14.06 6.83 12.01
C ASP A 66 12.59 6.92 12.43
N ALA A 67 12.32 7.51 13.60
CA ALA A 67 10.96 7.74 14.09
C ALA A 67 10.15 8.72 13.21
N LYS A 68 10.82 9.56 12.41
CA LYS A 68 10.19 10.44 11.42
C LYS A 68 10.17 9.84 10.01
N GLY A 69 10.79 8.68 9.83
CA GLY A 69 10.87 7.98 8.56
C GLY A 69 9.69 7.04 8.33
N ARG A 70 9.46 6.71 7.07
CA ARG A 70 8.42 5.77 6.65
C ARG A 70 8.91 4.97 5.45
N VAL A 71 8.64 3.66 5.45
CA VAL A 71 8.81 2.80 4.28
C VAL A 71 7.47 2.18 3.95
N ALA A 72 6.86 2.67 2.88
CA ALA A 72 5.58 2.18 2.38
C ALA A 72 5.76 1.54 1.00
N ALA A 73 5.03 0.45 0.76
CA ALA A 73 4.97 -0.25 -0.50
C ALA A 73 3.61 0.00 -1.17
N LEU A 74 3.63 0.16 -2.49
CA LEU A 74 2.44 0.24 -3.33
C LEU A 74 2.37 -1.01 -4.21
N ARG A 75 1.31 -1.80 -4.05
CA ARG A 75 1.06 -2.95 -4.93
C ARG A 75 0.32 -2.47 -6.19
N VAL A 76 0.93 -2.67 -7.35
CA VAL A 76 0.29 -2.44 -8.66
C VAL A 76 -0.17 -3.78 -9.25
N PRO A 77 -1.49 -4.07 -9.30
CA PRO A 77 -1.99 -5.28 -9.95
C PRO A 77 -1.56 -5.34 -11.41
N GLY A 78 -0.99 -6.47 -11.84
CA GLY A 78 -0.46 -6.63 -13.20
C GLY A 78 0.85 -5.86 -13.49
N GLY A 79 1.42 -5.14 -12.52
CA GLY A 79 2.62 -4.32 -12.71
C GLY A 79 3.89 -5.07 -13.13
N ALA A 80 3.90 -6.41 -13.05
CA ALA A 80 5.02 -7.23 -13.51
C ALA A 80 5.28 -7.09 -15.03
N SER A 81 4.24 -6.78 -15.81
CA SER A 81 4.32 -6.60 -17.27
C SER A 81 4.89 -5.24 -17.68
N LEU A 82 5.06 -4.28 -16.75
CA LEU A 82 5.58 -2.96 -17.05
C LEU A 82 6.98 -3.04 -17.69
N SER A 83 7.20 -2.29 -18.76
CA SER A 83 8.51 -2.20 -19.39
C SER A 83 9.51 -1.47 -18.48
N ARG A 84 10.81 -1.71 -18.70
CA ARG A 84 11.86 -0.99 -17.96
C ARG A 84 11.76 0.53 -18.16
N LYS A 85 11.45 0.96 -19.38
CA LYS A 85 11.26 2.38 -19.72
C LYS A 85 10.17 3.02 -18.84
N GLN A 86 9.00 2.39 -18.73
CA GLN A 86 7.91 2.90 -17.89
C GLN A 86 8.33 3.02 -16.42
N ILE A 87 9.11 2.05 -15.91
CA ILE A 87 9.62 2.10 -14.53
C ILE A 87 10.60 3.27 -14.34
N ASP A 88 11.48 3.51 -15.30
CA ASP A 88 12.41 4.65 -15.25
C ASP A 88 11.65 5.99 -15.35
N ASP A 89 10.59 6.06 -16.16
CA ASP A 89 9.70 7.22 -16.25
C ASP A 89 9.01 7.50 -14.89
N TYR A 90 8.50 6.47 -14.21
CA TYR A 90 7.97 6.59 -12.85
C TYR A 90 9.04 7.01 -11.84
N GLY A 91 10.26 6.48 -11.97
CA GLY A 91 11.39 6.89 -11.16
C GLY A 91 11.72 8.38 -11.31
N ASN A 92 11.59 8.93 -12.52
CA ASN A 92 11.77 10.36 -12.75
C ASN A 92 10.59 11.20 -12.25
N PHE A 93 9.36 10.69 -12.37
CA PHE A 93 8.17 11.35 -11.83
C PHE A 93 8.26 11.57 -10.32
N ILE A 94 8.66 10.55 -9.55
CA ILE A 94 8.74 10.68 -8.08
C ILE A 94 9.87 11.59 -7.60
N LYS A 95 10.93 11.79 -8.40
CA LYS A 95 12.03 12.70 -8.07
C LYS A 95 11.56 14.15 -7.97
N ILE A 96 10.53 14.52 -8.74
CA ILE A 96 9.90 15.85 -8.67
C ILE A 96 9.31 16.10 -7.28
N TYR A 97 8.84 15.03 -6.62
CA TYR A 97 8.30 15.06 -5.26
C TYR A 97 9.38 14.88 -4.17
N GLY A 98 10.67 14.94 -4.53
CA GLY A 98 11.79 14.88 -3.58
C GLY A 98 12.28 13.47 -3.24
N ALA A 99 11.77 12.42 -3.88
CA ALA A 99 12.24 11.06 -3.65
C ALA A 99 13.63 10.85 -4.27
N LYS A 100 14.54 10.21 -3.52
CA LYS A 100 15.91 9.90 -3.99
C LYS A 100 15.97 8.74 -4.99
N GLY A 101 14.95 7.87 -5.00
CA GLY A 101 14.88 6.74 -5.92
C GLY A 101 13.60 5.92 -5.74
N LEU A 102 13.29 5.08 -6.75
CA LEU A 102 12.16 4.14 -6.74
C LEU A 102 12.70 2.72 -6.71
N ALA A 103 12.54 2.03 -5.59
CA ALA A 103 12.77 0.59 -5.54
C ALA A 103 11.53 -0.15 -6.03
N TYR A 104 11.72 -1.17 -6.86
CA TYR A 104 10.62 -1.98 -7.39
C TYR A 104 10.96 -3.47 -7.34
N ILE A 105 9.92 -4.31 -7.23
CA ILE A 105 10.04 -5.76 -7.24
C ILE A 105 9.04 -6.29 -8.24
N LYS A 106 9.52 -7.07 -9.22
CA LYS A 106 8.65 -7.82 -10.14
C LYS A 106 8.42 -9.21 -9.60
N VAL A 107 7.18 -9.51 -9.24
CA VAL A 107 6.78 -10.83 -8.76
C VAL A 107 6.29 -11.65 -9.95
N THR A 108 7.17 -12.51 -10.49
CA THR A 108 6.85 -13.38 -11.65
C THR A 108 6.23 -14.71 -11.23
N ARG A 109 6.71 -15.29 -10.13
CA ARG A 109 6.19 -16.55 -9.59
C ARG A 109 6.26 -16.52 -8.07
N THR A 110 5.11 -16.46 -7.44
CA THR A 110 5.01 -16.69 -5.99
C THR A 110 4.98 -18.19 -5.76
N ARG A 111 5.79 -18.72 -4.84
CA ARG A 111 5.49 -20.05 -4.27
C ARG A 111 4.23 -19.87 -3.44
N GLU A 112 3.10 -20.32 -3.95
CA GLU A 112 1.88 -20.41 -3.15
C GLU A 112 2.14 -21.39 -2.00
N ARG A 113 2.43 -20.86 -0.82
CA ARG A 113 2.17 -21.61 0.41
C ARG A 113 0.67 -21.49 0.66
N PRO A 114 -0.09 -22.58 0.73
CA PRO A 114 -1.49 -22.50 1.11
C PRO A 114 -1.57 -22.01 2.57
N GLY A 115 -2.21 -20.87 2.78
CA GLY A 115 -2.73 -20.43 4.09
C GLY A 115 -1.79 -19.59 4.96
N ARG A 116 -2.05 -18.28 5.01
CA ARG A 116 -2.24 -17.46 6.23
C ARG A 116 -2.46 -15.99 5.83
N TYR A 117 -3.60 -15.70 5.19
CA TYR A 117 -4.22 -14.39 5.44
C TYR A 117 -4.82 -14.50 6.85
N HIS A 118 -4.27 -13.73 7.80
CA HIS A 118 -4.75 -13.72 9.18
C HIS A 118 -6.13 -13.05 9.18
N GLN A 119 -7.19 -13.84 9.19
CA GLN A 119 -8.52 -13.36 9.59
C GLN A 119 -8.44 -13.02 11.09
N PRO A 120 -8.95 -11.86 11.55
CA PRO A 120 -8.91 -11.50 12.95
C PRO A 120 -9.88 -12.41 13.71
N GLY A 121 -9.37 -13.39 14.46
CA GLY A 121 -10.19 -14.19 15.37
C GLY A 121 -9.92 -15.70 15.48
N GLY A 122 -8.76 -16.22 15.06
CA GLY A 122 -8.45 -17.65 15.21
C GLY A 122 -7.19 -17.93 16.03
N GLU A 123 -7.34 -18.69 17.11
CA GLU A 123 -6.27 -19.15 18.03
C GLU A 123 -5.04 -19.74 17.33
N VAL A 124 -3.88 -19.52 17.92
CA VAL A 124 -2.57 -19.97 17.44
C VAL A 124 -2.29 -21.38 17.97
N PRO A 125 -2.16 -22.43 17.13
CA PRO A 125 -1.72 -23.73 17.62
C PRO A 125 -0.18 -23.76 17.74
N GLU A 126 0.29 -24.40 18.81
CA GLU A 126 1.69 -24.45 19.25
C GLU A 126 2.65 -25.13 18.26
N ARG A 127 3.91 -24.69 18.32
CA ARG A 127 5.01 -25.05 17.41
C ARG A 127 5.43 -26.52 17.54
N GLY A 128 5.19 -27.31 16.50
CA GLY A 128 5.76 -28.65 16.32
C GLY A 128 7.21 -28.60 15.83
N HIS A 129 8.08 -29.29 16.57
CA HIS A 129 9.52 -29.51 16.39
C HIS A 129 9.92 -29.90 14.95
N CYS A 130 10.86 -29.15 14.33
CA CYS A 130 11.54 -29.58 13.11
C CYS A 130 12.47 -30.75 13.45
N ARG A 131 12.12 -31.96 13.01
CA ARG A 131 13.05 -33.10 13.01
C ARG A 131 14.08 -32.88 11.89
N SER A 132 15.33 -32.76 12.29
CA SER A 132 16.51 -33.01 11.46
C SER A 132 16.57 -34.49 11.14
N ASP A 133 16.67 -34.82 9.86
CA ASP A 133 17.05 -36.16 9.41
C ASP A 133 18.00 -36.03 8.19
N PRO A 134 18.86 -37.05 8.00
CA PRO A 134 20.29 -36.89 7.74
C PRO A 134 20.72 -36.84 6.27
#